data_AF-A0A483JSY8-F1
#
_entry.id   AF-A0A483JSY8-F1
#
_cell.length_a   1.000
_cell.length_b   1.000
_cell.length_c   1.000
_cell.angle_alpha   90.00
_cell.angle_beta   90.00
_cell.angle_gamma   90.00
#
_symmetry.space_group_name_H-M   'P 1'
#
loop_
_entity.id
_entity.type
_entity.pdbx_description
1 polymer ?
#
loop_
_entity_poly.entity_id
_entity_poly.type
_entity_poly.pdbx_seq_one_letter_code
_entity_poly.pdbx_strand_id
1 'polypeptide(L)'
;MALFALMDKSIATRVVRVELDLGASTSVSSIFQQQRLHFQTHHNNHIAFYAGYEPRYDECFEIQNFADAALLIDAATRPTAMPVWDPSQISIDNIKALFVGVDAPGNPNIIALQTFNKKQILDTSKSFLATMIGRSTTFSKAVDVGFNLDDKLVAIIDNNTICFKSFFKLRSVFDMTSYFTAATDQDLDAFSQLPIFSIAQGFDIKNVADTVIRNKITLINQTGLLTPQNLALFKAEAVKVGFPLQTVVVGGVEKITMPSSKKEIKSLLDFIEEDIWVSGISGRRFKSSSKRPI
;
A
#
# COMPACT_ATOMS: atom_id res chain seq x y z
N MET A 1 16.12 -13.17 -19.10
CA MET A 1 15.72 -12.78 -17.72
C MET A 1 14.57 -13.70 -17.32
N ALA A 2 14.59 -14.28 -16.12
CA ALA A 2 13.52 -15.18 -15.69
C ALA A 2 12.31 -14.40 -15.17
N LEU A 3 11.11 -14.86 -15.53
CA LEU A 3 9.84 -14.36 -15.00
C LEU A 3 9.34 -15.30 -13.91
N PHE A 4 8.88 -14.71 -12.82
CA PHE A 4 8.33 -15.45 -11.70
C PHE A 4 6.92 -14.97 -11.38
N ALA A 5 6.11 -15.89 -10.88
CA ALA A 5 4.79 -15.61 -10.37
C ALA A 5 4.77 -15.87 -8.86
N LEU A 6 4.25 -14.89 -8.12
CA LEU A 6 4.00 -14.97 -6.69
C LEU A 6 2.57 -15.43 -6.47
N MET A 7 2.39 -16.58 -5.84
CA MET A 7 1.10 -17.19 -5.55
C MET A 7 0.47 -16.60 -4.28
N ASP A 8 -0.87 -16.69 -4.23
CA ASP A 8 -1.67 -16.49 -3.03
C ASP A 8 -1.13 -17.34 -1.85
N LYS A 9 -1.29 -16.82 -0.63
CA LYS A 9 -0.82 -17.48 0.60
C LYS A 9 -1.43 -18.86 0.84
N SER A 10 -2.60 -19.13 0.27
CA SER A 10 -3.26 -20.43 0.33
C SER A 10 -2.54 -21.53 -0.46
N ILE A 11 -1.63 -21.16 -1.37
CA ILE A 11 -0.85 -22.11 -2.16
C ILE A 11 0.50 -22.37 -1.46
N ALA A 12 0.81 -23.64 -1.20
CA ALA A 12 2.05 -24.04 -0.52
C ALA A 12 3.30 -23.57 -1.28
N THR A 13 3.31 -23.74 -2.61
CA THR A 13 4.37 -23.25 -3.48
C THR A 13 4.17 -21.77 -3.76
N ARG A 14 4.77 -20.91 -2.92
CA ARG A 14 4.57 -19.45 -3.00
C ARG A 14 5.18 -18.80 -4.23
N VAL A 15 6.28 -19.32 -4.78
CA VAL A 15 6.95 -18.78 -5.97
C VAL A 15 7.16 -19.88 -7.00
N VAL A 16 6.79 -19.59 -8.24
CA VAL A 16 7.01 -20.47 -9.40
C VAL A 16 7.63 -19.67 -10.54
N ARG A 17 8.42 -20.32 -11.38
CA ARG A 17 8.98 -19.75 -12.61
C ARG A 17 7.99 -19.91 -13.75
N VAL A 18 7.72 -18.84 -14.48
CA VAL A 18 7.00 -18.89 -15.75
C VAL A 18 8.00 -19.17 -16.86
N GLU A 19 7.84 -20.28 -17.58
CA GLU A 19 8.70 -20.57 -18.73
C GLU A 19 8.34 -19.71 -19.93
N LEU A 20 9.38 -19.15 -20.54
CA LEU A 20 9.28 -18.24 -21.66
C LEU A 20 10.23 -18.71 -22.75
N ASP A 21 9.79 -18.62 -24.00
CA ASP A 21 10.71 -18.70 -25.12
C ASP A 21 11.61 -17.45 -25.19
N LEU A 22 12.55 -17.46 -26.15
CA LEU A 22 13.50 -16.36 -26.31
C LEU A 22 12.81 -15.01 -26.64
N GLY A 23 11.76 -15.04 -27.46
CA GLY A 23 11.02 -13.85 -27.86
C GLY A 23 10.29 -13.23 -26.68
N ALA A 24 9.51 -14.04 -25.97
CA ALA A 24 8.78 -13.64 -24.78
C ALA A 24 9.73 -13.16 -23.67
N SER A 25 10.83 -13.87 -23.39
CA SER A 25 11.84 -13.43 -22.42
C SER A 25 12.43 -12.06 -22.77
N THR A 26 12.68 -11.80 -24.06
CA THR A 26 13.19 -10.50 -24.53
C THR A 26 12.15 -9.39 -24.33
N SER A 27 10.88 -9.65 -24.65
CA SER A 27 9.78 -8.71 -24.42
C SER A 27 9.57 -8.40 -22.93
N VAL A 28 9.56 -9.43 -22.07
CA VAL A 28 9.47 -9.27 -20.62
C VAL A 28 10.63 -8.41 -20.09
N SER A 29 11.85 -8.67 -20.55
CA SER A 29 13.02 -7.86 -20.21
C SER A 29 12.84 -6.39 -20.57
N SER A 30 12.40 -6.11 -21.79
CA SER A 30 12.17 -4.73 -22.23
C SER A 30 11.09 -4.02 -21.42
N ILE A 31 9.95 -4.69 -21.19
CA ILE A 31 8.81 -4.13 -20.45
C ILE A 31 9.21 -3.79 -19.01
N PHE A 32 9.78 -4.74 -18.26
CA PHE A 32 10.16 -4.49 -16.88
C PHE A 32 11.30 -3.45 -16.76
N GLN A 33 12.25 -3.41 -17.69
CA GLN A 33 13.29 -2.39 -17.70
C GLN A 33 12.72 -0.99 -17.93
N GLN A 34 11.81 -0.83 -18.90
CA GLN A 34 11.14 0.46 -19.16
C GLN A 34 10.32 0.93 -17.95
N GLN A 35 9.56 0.02 -17.34
CA GLN A 35 8.75 0.37 -16.17
C GLN A 35 9.60 0.66 -14.93
N ARG A 36 10.72 -0.06 -14.73
CA ARG A 36 11.69 0.25 -13.68
C ARG A 36 12.23 1.65 -13.88
N LEU A 37 12.70 1.97 -15.09
CA LEU A 37 13.24 3.29 -15.40
C LEU A 37 12.17 4.37 -15.15
N HIS A 38 10.93 4.15 -15.59
CA HIS A 38 9.83 5.07 -15.33
C HIS A 38 9.61 5.27 -13.81
N PHE A 39 9.56 4.19 -13.03
CA PHE A 39 9.38 4.26 -11.58
C PHE A 39 10.52 5.05 -10.93
N GLN A 40 11.77 4.73 -11.25
CA GLN A 40 12.94 5.38 -10.66
C GLN A 40 13.09 6.84 -11.07
N THR A 41 12.67 7.21 -12.29
CA THR A 41 12.77 8.59 -12.78
C THR A 41 11.65 9.48 -12.25
N HIS A 42 10.45 8.92 -12.08
CA HIS A 42 9.28 9.69 -11.69
C HIS A 42 8.87 9.51 -10.23
N HIS A 43 9.48 8.60 -9.48
CA HIS A 43 9.21 8.34 -8.06
C HIS A 43 10.51 8.26 -7.25
N ASN A 44 11.42 9.21 -7.49
CA ASN A 44 12.78 9.23 -6.94
C ASN A 44 12.89 9.81 -5.51
N ASN A 45 11.81 10.35 -4.96
CA ASN A 45 11.78 10.85 -3.58
C ASN A 45 11.25 9.75 -2.66
N HIS A 46 12.17 9.00 -2.06
CA HIS A 46 11.87 7.93 -1.13
C HIS A 46 11.48 8.50 0.23
N ILE A 47 10.32 8.09 0.73
CA ILE A 47 9.79 8.52 2.03
C ILE A 47 9.38 7.32 2.86
N ALA A 48 9.59 7.36 4.18
CA ALA A 48 9.12 6.29 5.05
C ALA A 48 7.60 6.08 4.89
N PHE A 49 7.17 4.82 4.89
CA PHE A 49 5.75 4.50 4.78
C PHE A 49 4.94 5.16 5.90
N TYR A 50 3.88 5.87 5.51
CA TYR A 50 2.96 6.54 6.42
C TYR A 50 1.52 6.21 6.07
N ALA A 51 0.83 5.58 7.02
CA ALA A 51 -0.57 5.20 6.92
C ALA A 51 -1.46 6.41 6.61
N GLY A 52 -2.19 6.40 5.50
CA GLY A 52 -3.15 7.46 5.16
C GLY A 52 -2.55 8.68 4.44
N TYR A 53 -1.25 8.66 4.14
CA TYR A 53 -0.67 9.56 3.15
C TYR A 53 -0.74 8.93 1.75
N GLU A 54 -0.97 9.76 0.73
CA GLU A 54 -0.83 9.36 -0.66
C GLU A 54 0.41 10.05 -1.24
N PRO A 55 1.44 9.31 -1.66
CA PRO A 55 2.66 9.90 -2.19
C PRO A 55 2.37 10.83 -3.37
N ARG A 56 3.07 11.96 -3.41
CA ARG A 56 3.06 12.86 -4.57
C ARG A 56 3.57 12.15 -5.81
N TYR A 57 3.46 12.84 -6.96
CA TYR A 57 3.89 12.26 -8.22
C TYR A 57 5.34 11.77 -8.16
N ASP A 58 6.25 12.59 -7.65
CA ASP A 58 7.69 12.35 -7.47
C ASP A 58 8.07 11.45 -6.28
N GLU A 59 7.11 11.11 -5.42
CA GLU A 59 7.34 10.34 -4.19
C GLU A 59 6.98 8.85 -4.33
N CYS A 60 7.72 8.02 -3.60
CA CYS A 60 7.33 6.65 -3.27
C CYS A 60 7.60 6.35 -1.78
N PHE A 61 6.78 5.45 -1.23
CA PHE A 61 7.01 4.93 0.11
C PHE A 61 8.14 3.91 0.15
N GLU A 62 8.80 3.86 1.28
CA GLU A 62 9.86 2.92 1.62
C GLU A 62 9.51 2.18 2.92
N ILE A 63 9.67 0.85 2.92
CA ILE A 63 9.67 0.02 4.11
C ILE A 63 10.98 -0.78 4.13
N GLN A 64 11.77 -0.58 5.18
CA GLN A 64 13.00 -1.32 5.43
C GLN A 64 12.68 -2.67 6.09
N ASN A 65 13.62 -3.62 5.99
CA ASN A 65 13.48 -4.97 6.55
C ASN A 65 12.18 -5.66 6.11
N PHE A 66 11.85 -5.53 4.83
CA PHE A 66 10.69 -6.17 4.23
C PHE A 66 10.85 -7.69 4.20
N ALA A 67 9.95 -8.40 4.87
CA ALA A 67 10.10 -9.82 5.20
C ALA A 67 10.10 -10.72 3.96
N ASP A 68 9.27 -10.38 2.97
CA ASP A 68 9.17 -11.16 1.72
C ASP A 68 10.33 -10.87 0.75
N ALA A 69 11.21 -9.90 1.03
CA ALA A 69 12.31 -9.55 0.12
C ALA A 69 13.26 -10.74 -0.14
N ALA A 70 13.63 -11.47 0.92
CA ALA A 70 14.55 -12.60 0.83
C ALA A 70 14.00 -13.71 -0.08
N LEU A 71 12.69 -13.99 -0.01
CA LEU A 71 12.03 -15.00 -0.84
C LEU A 71 12.13 -14.67 -2.33
N LEU A 72 11.86 -13.40 -2.69
CA LEU A 72 11.86 -12.96 -4.08
C LEU A 72 13.29 -12.87 -4.65
N ILE A 73 14.24 -12.40 -3.85
CA ILE A 73 15.67 -12.35 -4.22
C ILE A 73 16.23 -13.76 -4.41
N ASP A 74 15.91 -14.69 -3.52
CA ASP A 74 16.35 -16.09 -3.65
C ASP A 74 15.86 -16.72 -4.97
N ALA A 75 14.59 -16.50 -5.32
CA ALA A 75 14.03 -16.97 -6.58
C ALA A 75 14.74 -16.40 -7.80
N ALA A 76 15.01 -15.09 -7.79
CA ALA A 76 15.69 -14.40 -8.88
C ALA A 76 17.16 -14.81 -9.04
N THR A 77 17.86 -15.07 -7.93
CA THR A 77 19.27 -15.49 -7.93
C THR A 77 19.45 -16.97 -8.26
N ARG A 78 18.44 -17.81 -7.98
CA ARG A 78 18.44 -19.25 -8.31
C ARG A 78 17.24 -19.66 -9.18
N PRO A 79 17.08 -19.14 -10.42
CA PRO A 79 15.90 -19.39 -11.24
C PRO A 79 15.65 -20.86 -11.57
N THR A 80 16.70 -21.69 -11.64
CA THR A 80 16.61 -23.12 -11.95
C THR A 80 16.17 -23.97 -10.76
N ALA A 81 16.26 -23.44 -9.54
CA ALA A 81 15.78 -24.10 -8.33
C ALA A 81 14.28 -23.88 -8.10
N MET A 82 13.67 -22.91 -8.79
CA MET A 82 12.25 -22.61 -8.66
C MET A 82 11.42 -23.59 -9.52
N PRO A 83 10.32 -24.14 -8.99
CA PRO A 83 9.43 -25.00 -9.76
C PRO A 83 8.81 -24.23 -10.92
N VAL A 84 8.63 -24.92 -12.05
CA VAL A 84 7.96 -24.34 -13.22
C VAL A 84 6.45 -24.29 -12.97
N TRP A 85 5.83 -23.18 -13.33
CA TRP A 85 4.39 -23.02 -13.23
C TRP A 85 3.67 -23.93 -14.23
N ASP A 86 2.76 -24.75 -13.70
CA ASP A 86 1.86 -25.58 -14.49
C ASP A 86 0.40 -25.14 -14.24
N PRO A 87 -0.28 -24.56 -15.25
CA PRO A 87 -1.66 -24.10 -15.10
C PRO A 87 -2.67 -25.23 -14.83
N SER A 88 -2.31 -26.49 -15.10
CA SER A 88 -3.15 -27.65 -14.77
C SER A 88 -3.13 -27.99 -13.27
N GLN A 89 -2.06 -27.62 -12.57
CA GLN A 89 -1.89 -27.89 -11.14
C GLN A 89 -2.25 -26.66 -10.28
N ILE A 90 -1.84 -25.46 -10.73
CA ILE A 90 -2.07 -24.20 -10.04
C ILE A 90 -2.77 -23.24 -10.99
N SER A 91 -4.07 -23.01 -10.75
CA SER A 91 -4.86 -22.05 -11.53
C SER A 91 -4.20 -20.68 -11.58
N ILE A 92 -4.24 -20.04 -12.76
CA ILE A 92 -3.76 -18.67 -12.99
C ILE A 92 -4.46 -17.64 -12.09
N ASP A 93 -5.67 -17.93 -11.61
CA ASP A 93 -6.40 -17.07 -10.66
C ASP A 93 -5.68 -16.91 -9.31
N ASN A 94 -4.75 -17.82 -8.98
CA ASN A 94 -3.98 -17.77 -7.74
C ASN A 94 -2.73 -16.89 -7.83
N ILE A 95 -2.38 -16.39 -9.02
CA ILE A 95 -1.26 -15.47 -9.18
C ILE A 95 -1.66 -14.09 -8.63
N LYS A 96 -0.85 -13.54 -7.72
CA LYS A 96 -1.03 -12.18 -7.16
C LYS A 96 -0.12 -11.14 -7.79
N ALA A 97 1.07 -11.57 -8.19
CA ALA A 97 2.06 -10.68 -8.78
C ALA A 97 2.98 -11.43 -9.73
N LEU A 98 3.53 -10.69 -10.66
CA LEU A 98 4.61 -11.11 -11.53
C LEU A 98 5.85 -10.29 -11.19
N PHE A 99 7.01 -10.94 -11.14
CA PHE A 99 8.25 -10.25 -10.80
C PHE A 99 9.44 -10.83 -11.53
N VAL A 100 10.50 -10.01 -11.60
CA VAL A 100 11.76 -10.34 -12.26
C VAL A 100 12.91 -9.83 -11.42
N GLY A 101 14.03 -10.56 -11.43
CA GLY A 101 15.31 -10.02 -11.00
C GLY A 101 15.82 -9.04 -12.04
N VAL A 102 16.28 -7.88 -11.61
CA VAL A 102 16.79 -6.86 -12.53
C VAL A 102 18.29 -6.72 -12.36
N ASP A 103 19.00 -6.84 -13.48
CA ASP A 103 20.42 -6.58 -13.50
C ASP A 103 20.66 -5.08 -13.25
N ALA A 104 21.44 -4.80 -12.21
CA ALA A 104 21.95 -3.47 -11.90
C ALA A 104 23.45 -3.58 -11.58
N PRO A 105 24.31 -2.75 -12.21
CA PRO A 105 25.73 -2.73 -11.88
C PRO A 105 25.93 -2.44 -10.39
N GLY A 106 26.55 -3.37 -9.66
CA GLY A 106 26.86 -3.23 -8.24
C GLY A 106 25.78 -3.74 -7.27
N ASN A 107 24.60 -4.16 -7.74
CA ASN A 107 23.57 -4.75 -6.88
C ASN A 107 22.72 -5.81 -7.61
N PRO A 108 22.97 -7.11 -7.40
CA PRO A 108 22.18 -8.19 -8.01
C PRO A 108 20.83 -8.44 -7.31
N ASN A 109 20.55 -7.74 -6.20
CA ASN A 109 19.40 -8.01 -5.33
C ASN A 109 18.24 -7.03 -5.58
N ILE A 110 18.01 -6.67 -6.84
CA ILE A 110 16.91 -5.78 -7.23
C ILE A 110 15.79 -6.59 -7.86
N ILE A 111 14.60 -6.47 -7.30
CA ILE A 111 13.38 -7.09 -7.84
C ILE A 111 12.43 -6.01 -8.33
N ALA A 112 11.94 -6.14 -9.56
CA ALA A 112 10.84 -5.34 -10.06
C ALA A 112 9.55 -6.17 -10.07
N LEU A 113 8.47 -5.62 -9.54
CA LEU A 113 7.24 -6.36 -9.28
C LEU A 113 6.02 -5.61 -9.81
N GLN A 114 5.13 -6.35 -10.47
CA GLN A 114 3.83 -5.90 -10.97
C GLN A 114 2.71 -6.67 -10.26
N THR A 115 1.55 -6.03 -10.12
CA THR A 115 0.33 -6.74 -9.73
C THR A 115 -0.12 -7.69 -10.85
N PHE A 116 -0.78 -8.79 -10.46
CA PHE A 116 -1.50 -9.66 -11.38
C PHE A 116 -2.96 -9.75 -10.96
N ASN A 117 -3.87 -9.50 -11.90
CA ASN A 117 -5.31 -9.53 -11.65
C ASN A 117 -6.07 -10.17 -12.82
N LYS A 118 -7.33 -10.52 -12.58
CA LYS A 118 -8.15 -11.24 -13.56
C LYS A 118 -8.30 -10.55 -14.92
N LYS A 119 -8.17 -9.22 -14.99
CA LYS A 119 -8.26 -8.47 -16.26
C LYS A 119 -7.06 -8.72 -17.17
N GLN A 120 -5.97 -9.23 -16.63
CA GLN A 120 -4.78 -9.61 -17.38
C GLN A 120 -4.92 -11.00 -18.00
N ILE A 121 -5.87 -11.83 -17.57
CA ILE A 121 -6.09 -13.16 -18.14
C ILE A 121 -6.83 -13.00 -19.47
N LEU A 122 -6.32 -13.65 -20.52
CA LEU A 122 -6.97 -13.67 -21.83
C LEU A 122 -8.19 -14.60 -21.79
N ASP A 123 -9.34 -14.09 -22.21
CA ASP A 123 -10.51 -14.94 -22.42
C ASP A 123 -10.31 -15.81 -23.67
N THR A 124 -9.96 -17.07 -23.45
CA THR A 124 -9.72 -18.03 -24.52
C THR A 124 -10.98 -18.79 -24.95
N SER A 125 -12.12 -18.62 -24.26
CA SER A 125 -13.36 -19.36 -24.51
C SER A 125 -13.92 -19.15 -25.93
N LYS A 126 -13.67 -17.98 -26.51
CA LYS A 126 -14.10 -17.56 -27.85
C LYS A 126 -12.95 -17.11 -28.76
N SER A 127 -11.70 -17.39 -28.35
CA SER A 127 -10.50 -16.95 -29.09
C SER A 127 -9.98 -18.07 -29.99
N PHE A 128 -9.40 -17.69 -31.13
CA PHE A 128 -8.76 -18.61 -32.08
C PHE A 128 -7.32 -18.15 -32.31
N LEU A 129 -6.37 -19.08 -32.26
CA LEU A 129 -4.95 -18.83 -32.46
C LEU A 129 -4.56 -19.29 -33.87
N ALA A 130 -3.83 -18.44 -34.59
CA ALA A 130 -3.25 -18.76 -35.88
C ALA A 130 -1.91 -19.46 -35.68
N THR A 131 -1.74 -20.62 -36.30
CA THR A 131 -0.45 -21.32 -36.38
C THR A 131 -0.05 -21.49 -37.84
N MET A 132 1.21 -21.19 -38.15
CA MET A 132 1.78 -21.45 -39.47
C MET A 132 2.25 -22.89 -39.56
N ILE A 133 1.68 -23.65 -40.49
CA ILE A 133 2.11 -25.00 -40.84
C ILE A 133 2.50 -24.97 -42.32
N GLY A 134 3.81 -25.02 -42.59
CA GLY A 134 4.34 -24.82 -43.94
C GLY A 134 4.05 -23.41 -44.48
N ARG A 135 3.30 -23.31 -45.59
CA ARG A 135 2.89 -22.02 -46.21
C ARG A 135 1.44 -21.64 -45.93
N SER A 136 0.70 -22.45 -45.15
CA SER A 136 -0.70 -22.20 -44.82
C SER A 136 -0.87 -21.74 -43.37
N THR A 137 -1.76 -20.79 -43.17
CA THR A 137 -2.22 -20.36 -41.84
C THR A 137 -3.46 -21.17 -41.47
N THR A 138 -3.41 -21.87 -40.34
CA THR A 138 -4.58 -22.57 -39.78
C THR A 138 -4.95 -21.95 -38.45
N PHE A 139 -6.25 -21.74 -38.22
CA PHE A 139 -6.77 -21.24 -36.95
C PHE A 139 -7.30 -22.41 -36.12
N SER A 140 -6.86 -22.49 -34.86
CA SER A 140 -7.36 -23.46 -33.88
C SER A 140 -7.97 -22.71 -32.70
N LYS A 141 -9.00 -23.28 -32.07
CA LYS A 141 -9.56 -22.70 -30.84
C LYS A 141 -8.47 -22.60 -29.79
N ALA A 142 -8.36 -21.45 -29.12
CA ALA A 142 -7.44 -21.26 -28.00
C ALA A 142 -7.85 -22.19 -26.86
N VAL A 143 -6.98 -23.16 -26.54
CA VAL A 143 -7.14 -24.07 -25.40
C VAL A 143 -6.19 -23.72 -24.26
N ASP A 144 -5.12 -22.98 -24.55
CA ASP A 144 -4.09 -22.63 -23.59
C ASP A 144 -4.46 -21.37 -22.79
N VAL A 145 -3.92 -21.28 -21.58
CA VAL A 145 -4.07 -20.10 -20.72
C VAL A 145 -3.07 -19.04 -21.17
N GLY A 146 -3.57 -17.84 -21.49
CA GLY A 146 -2.72 -16.69 -21.83
C GLY A 146 -2.98 -15.52 -20.89
N PHE A 147 -2.00 -14.61 -20.77
CA PHE A 147 -2.14 -13.41 -19.98
C PHE A 147 -1.31 -12.24 -20.53
N ASN A 148 -1.68 -11.03 -20.11
CA ASN A 148 -0.96 -9.78 -20.38
C ASN A 148 -0.16 -9.33 -19.16
N LEU A 149 0.99 -8.70 -19.38
CA LEU A 149 1.69 -7.97 -18.32
C LEU A 149 0.97 -6.66 -17.98
N ASP A 150 1.18 -6.17 -16.76
CA ASP A 150 0.65 -4.87 -16.34
C ASP A 150 1.48 -3.75 -16.99
N ASP A 151 0.92 -2.53 -17.05
CA ASP A 151 1.59 -1.37 -17.65
C ASP A 151 2.58 -0.68 -16.69
N LYS A 152 2.49 -0.99 -15.38
CA LYS A 152 3.21 -0.32 -14.31
C LYS A 152 3.72 -1.30 -13.26
N LEU A 153 4.89 -0.98 -12.70
CA LEU A 153 5.33 -1.61 -11.46
C LEU A 153 4.45 -1.17 -10.29
N VAL A 154 4.20 -2.11 -9.38
CA VAL A 154 3.65 -1.78 -8.06
C VAL A 154 4.76 -1.46 -7.07
N ALA A 155 5.89 -2.14 -7.16
CA ALA A 155 7.01 -1.98 -6.25
C ALA A 155 8.35 -2.35 -6.88
N ILE A 156 9.42 -1.80 -6.30
CA ILE A 156 10.80 -2.24 -6.49
C ILE A 156 11.33 -2.67 -5.11
N ILE A 157 11.95 -3.84 -5.03
CA ILE A 157 12.71 -4.26 -3.86
C ILE A 157 14.18 -4.06 -4.18
N ASP A 158 14.87 -3.34 -3.30
CA ASP A 158 16.32 -3.20 -3.31
C ASP A 158 16.86 -3.77 -1.99
N ASN A 159 17.54 -4.91 -2.07
CA ASN A 159 17.99 -5.68 -0.91
C ASN A 159 16.82 -6.01 0.04
N ASN A 160 16.81 -5.48 1.26
CA ASN A 160 15.75 -5.70 2.25
C ASN A 160 14.73 -4.56 2.29
N THR A 161 14.77 -3.64 1.34
CA THR A 161 13.92 -2.45 1.32
C THR A 161 12.95 -2.51 0.15
N ILE A 162 11.66 -2.30 0.42
CA ILE A 162 10.64 -2.20 -0.63
C ILE A 162 10.20 -0.76 -0.84
N CYS A 163 10.21 -0.33 -2.10
CA CYS A 163 9.77 0.98 -2.55
C CYS A 163 8.48 0.85 -3.38
N PHE A 164 7.43 1.59 -3.06
CA PHE A 164 6.12 1.46 -3.72
C PHE A 164 5.31 2.75 -3.67
N LYS A 165 4.39 2.93 -4.63
CA LYS A 165 3.54 4.13 -4.68
C LYS A 165 2.20 3.95 -3.99
N SER A 166 1.58 2.79 -4.16
CA SER A 166 0.21 2.53 -3.72
C SER A 166 0.18 1.42 -2.68
N PHE A 167 -0.14 1.78 -1.44
CA PHE A 167 -0.38 0.80 -0.38
C PHE A 167 -1.51 -0.17 -0.73
N PHE A 168 -2.57 0.31 -1.37
CA PHE A 168 -3.70 -0.54 -1.78
C PHE A 168 -3.28 -1.63 -2.77
N LYS A 169 -2.43 -1.29 -3.75
CA LYS A 169 -1.88 -2.30 -4.67
C LYS A 169 -0.91 -3.22 -3.95
N LEU A 170 -0.02 -2.70 -3.11
CA LEU A 170 0.95 -3.52 -2.38
C LEU A 170 0.29 -4.56 -1.47
N ARG A 171 -0.72 -4.16 -0.68
CA ARG A 171 -1.48 -5.07 0.20
C ARG A 171 -2.31 -6.12 -0.55
N SER A 172 -2.54 -5.95 -1.85
CA SER A 172 -3.21 -6.98 -2.66
C SER A 172 -2.28 -8.13 -3.03
N VAL A 173 -0.97 -7.90 -2.90
CA VAL A 173 0.09 -8.87 -3.19
C VAL A 173 0.68 -9.45 -1.90
N PHE A 174 1.00 -8.59 -0.94
CA PHE A 174 1.68 -8.96 0.30
C PHE A 174 0.77 -8.75 1.50
N ASP A 175 1.06 -9.49 2.57
CA ASP A 175 0.43 -9.24 3.85
C ASP A 175 1.17 -8.13 4.56
N MET A 176 0.49 -6.99 4.66
CA MET A 176 1.06 -5.78 5.22
C MET A 176 0.66 -5.58 6.69
N THR A 177 0.00 -6.56 7.33
CA THR A 177 -0.49 -6.43 8.72
C THR A 177 0.62 -6.05 9.69
N SER A 178 1.81 -6.64 9.54
CA SER A 178 2.97 -6.33 10.39
C SER A 178 3.58 -4.95 10.14
N TYR A 179 3.26 -4.32 9.01
CA TYR A 179 3.75 -3.01 8.59
C TYR A 179 2.67 -1.92 8.70
N PHE A 180 1.44 -2.32 9.01
CA PHE A 180 0.26 -1.47 9.07
C PHE A 180 -0.78 -2.11 10.01
N THR A 181 -0.84 -1.62 11.25
CA THR A 181 -1.92 -1.96 12.17
C THR A 181 -2.82 -0.74 12.31
N ALA A 182 -3.87 -0.64 11.49
CA ALA A 182 -4.92 0.32 11.77
C ALA A 182 -5.59 -0.02 13.12
N ALA A 183 -6.12 0.99 13.80
CA ALA A 183 -6.76 0.83 15.10
C ALA A 183 -7.82 -0.27 15.05
N THR A 184 -7.62 -1.29 15.88
CA THR A 184 -8.58 -2.36 16.13
C THR A 184 -9.78 -1.82 16.91
N ASP A 185 -10.86 -2.60 17.03
CA ASP A 185 -11.99 -2.21 17.88
C ASP A 185 -11.57 -1.98 19.33
N GLN A 186 -10.58 -2.74 19.82
CA GLN A 186 -9.98 -2.55 21.14
C GLN A 186 -9.21 -1.22 21.23
N ASP A 187 -8.48 -0.84 20.18
CA ASP A 187 -7.78 0.46 20.14
C ASP A 187 -8.77 1.63 20.08
N LEU A 188 -9.89 1.47 19.38
CA LEU A 188 -10.99 2.44 19.35
C LEU A 188 -11.62 2.62 20.74
N ASP A 189 -11.88 1.51 21.45
CA ASP A 189 -12.38 1.55 22.83
C ASP A 189 -11.39 2.25 23.77
N ALA A 190 -10.10 1.91 23.68
CA ALA A 190 -9.05 2.53 24.47
C ALA A 190 -8.90 4.04 24.17
N PHE A 191 -8.95 4.43 22.89
CA PHE A 191 -8.89 5.83 22.47
C PHE A 191 -10.07 6.64 23.02
N SER A 192 -11.28 6.10 22.92
CA SER A 192 -12.49 6.72 23.45
C SER A 192 -12.47 6.87 24.97
N GLN A 193 -11.77 5.98 25.68
CA GLN A 193 -11.65 6.02 27.14
C GLN A 193 -10.50 6.89 27.64
N LEU A 194 -9.73 7.55 26.76
CA LEU A 194 -8.64 8.43 27.19
C LEU A 194 -9.17 9.52 28.14
N PRO A 195 -8.49 9.78 29.28
CA PRO A 195 -9.00 10.71 30.29
C PRO A 195 -9.23 12.14 29.79
N ILE A 196 -8.56 12.53 28.69
CA ILE A 196 -8.72 13.83 28.03
C ILE A 196 -10.10 14.00 27.36
N PHE A 197 -10.82 12.92 27.06
CA PHE A 197 -12.12 12.97 26.39
C PHE A 197 -13.30 12.86 27.36
N SER A 198 -14.38 13.57 27.01
CA SER A 198 -15.72 13.35 27.53
C SER A 198 -16.61 12.80 26.42
N ILE A 199 -17.20 11.64 26.65
CA ILE A 199 -18.05 10.94 25.69
C ILE A 199 -19.50 10.98 26.16
N ALA A 200 -20.42 11.24 25.23
CA ALA A 200 -21.86 11.20 25.50
C ALA A 200 -22.31 9.77 25.87
N GLN A 201 -23.22 9.65 26.83
CA GLN A 201 -23.74 8.36 27.26
C GLN A 201 -24.32 7.58 26.07
N GLY A 202 -23.91 6.32 25.92
CA GLY A 202 -24.37 5.44 24.84
C GLY A 202 -23.73 5.70 23.47
N PHE A 203 -22.82 6.68 23.34
CA PHE A 203 -22.04 6.84 22.12
C PHE A 203 -20.90 5.82 22.07
N ASP A 204 -20.78 5.15 20.93
CA ASP A 204 -19.70 4.22 20.62
C ASP A 204 -19.06 4.62 19.29
N ILE A 205 -17.77 4.97 19.34
CA ILE A 205 -17.00 5.41 18.17
C ILE A 205 -16.92 4.32 17.09
N LYS A 206 -17.02 3.04 17.46
CA LYS A 206 -16.97 1.90 16.53
C LYS A 206 -18.10 1.95 15.51
N ASN A 207 -19.26 2.47 15.91
CA ASN A 207 -20.43 2.59 15.03
C ASN A 207 -20.22 3.61 13.88
N VAL A 208 -19.27 4.53 14.02
CA VAL A 208 -19.01 5.60 13.04
C VAL A 208 -17.59 5.53 12.44
N ALA A 209 -16.71 4.70 13.00
CA ALA A 209 -15.33 4.55 12.57
C ALA A 209 -15.23 3.84 11.21
N ASP A 210 -14.62 4.51 10.24
CA ASP A 210 -14.17 3.90 8.99
C ASP A 210 -12.64 3.78 8.97
N THR A 211 -12.10 3.25 7.86
CA THR A 211 -10.65 3.11 7.68
C THR A 211 -9.89 4.41 7.91
N VAL A 212 -10.45 5.57 7.52
CA VAL A 212 -9.80 6.87 7.72
C VAL A 212 -9.73 7.19 9.22
N ILE A 213 -10.82 7.01 9.96
CA ILE A 213 -10.85 7.23 11.41
C ILE A 213 -9.88 6.28 12.14
N ARG A 214 -9.89 4.99 11.79
CA ARG A 214 -8.99 3.99 12.40
C ARG A 214 -7.52 4.32 12.15
N ASN A 215 -7.17 4.73 10.93
CA ASN A 215 -5.80 5.15 10.61
C ASN A 215 -5.40 6.39 11.41
N LYS A 216 -6.27 7.40 11.49
CA LYS A 216 -5.98 8.61 12.25
C LYS A 216 -5.78 8.33 13.74
N ILE A 217 -6.63 7.48 14.32
CA ILE A 217 -6.48 7.07 15.73
C ILE A 217 -5.16 6.34 15.96
N THR A 218 -4.74 5.49 15.03
CA THR A 218 -3.44 4.80 15.09
C THR A 218 -2.30 5.82 15.19
N LEU A 219 -2.30 6.80 14.30
CA LEU A 219 -1.26 7.83 14.23
C LEU A 219 -1.26 8.71 15.48
N ILE A 220 -2.44 9.16 15.92
CA ILE A 220 -2.58 9.97 17.13
C ILE A 220 -2.04 9.21 18.35
N ASN A 221 -2.39 7.92 18.50
CA ASN A 221 -1.92 7.10 19.61
C ASN A 221 -0.39 7.01 19.65
N GLN A 222 0.28 6.95 18.51
CA GLN A 222 1.75 6.93 18.42
C GLN A 222 2.39 8.23 18.90
N THR A 223 1.71 9.36 18.79
CA THR A 223 2.27 10.66 19.26
C THR A 223 2.38 10.75 20.78
N GLY A 224 1.51 10.03 21.52
CA GLY A 224 1.41 10.16 22.97
C GLY A 224 0.94 11.54 23.47
N LEU A 225 0.50 12.44 22.57
CA LEU A 225 0.20 13.84 22.93
C LEU A 225 -1.18 14.01 23.58
N LEU A 226 -2.11 13.08 23.40
CA LEU A 226 -3.47 13.14 23.98
C LEU A 226 -3.50 12.79 25.48
N THR A 227 -2.91 13.65 26.29
CA THR A 227 -2.94 13.54 27.76
C THR A 227 -3.65 14.75 28.39
N PRO A 228 -4.25 14.60 29.60
CA PRO A 228 -4.88 15.73 30.29
C PRO A 228 -3.93 16.92 30.51
N GLN A 229 -2.62 16.67 30.65
CA GLN A 229 -1.60 17.71 30.83
C GLN A 229 -1.45 18.60 29.59
N ASN A 230 -1.68 18.04 28.40
CA ASN A 230 -1.55 18.76 27.13
C ASN A 230 -2.84 19.47 26.70
N LEU A 231 -3.93 19.42 27.48
CA LEU A 231 -5.20 20.07 27.13
C LEU A 231 -5.05 21.58 26.89
N ALA A 232 -4.22 22.24 27.69
CA ALA A 232 -3.93 23.67 27.52
C ALA A 232 -3.26 23.98 26.17
N LEU A 233 -2.38 23.10 25.69
CA LEU A 233 -1.72 23.22 24.38
C LEU A 233 -2.74 23.11 23.24
N PHE A 234 -3.63 22.11 23.30
CA PHE A 234 -4.70 21.95 22.30
C PHE A 234 -5.65 23.16 22.28
N LYS A 235 -5.98 23.75 23.43
CA LYS A 235 -6.81 24.97 23.48
C LYS A 235 -6.10 26.16 22.83
N ALA A 236 -4.83 26.37 23.12
CA ALA A 236 -4.04 27.44 22.51
C ALA A 236 -3.93 27.26 20.99
N GLU A 237 -3.66 26.05 20.52
CA GLU A 237 -3.55 25.77 19.08
C GLU A 237 -4.91 25.89 18.37
N ALA A 238 -6.00 25.45 19.01
CA ALA A 238 -7.36 25.60 18.47
C ALA A 238 -7.71 27.07 18.19
N VAL A 239 -7.35 27.98 19.11
CA VAL A 239 -7.49 29.43 18.91
C VAL A 239 -6.63 29.91 17.74
N LYS A 240 -5.35 29.50 17.71
CA LYS A 240 -4.39 29.89 16.66
C LYS A 240 -4.85 29.47 15.27
N VAL A 241 -5.42 28.27 15.12
CA VAL A 241 -5.85 27.73 13.82
C VAL A 241 -7.34 27.93 13.53
N GLY A 242 -8.06 28.65 14.40
CA GLY A 242 -9.50 28.90 14.26
C GLY A 242 -10.35 27.63 14.26
N PHE A 243 -9.94 26.61 15.01
CA PHE A 243 -10.70 25.36 15.18
C PHE A 243 -11.65 25.48 16.38
N PRO A 244 -12.97 25.21 16.21
CA PRO A 244 -13.96 25.35 17.28
C PRO A 244 -13.92 24.15 18.25
N LEU A 245 -12.81 23.99 18.98
CA LEU A 245 -12.63 22.90 19.94
C LEU A 245 -13.66 23.00 21.07
N GLN A 246 -14.49 21.97 21.20
CA GLN A 246 -15.49 21.86 22.26
C GLN A 246 -14.89 21.20 23.49
N THR A 247 -15.11 21.79 24.66
CA THR A 247 -14.65 21.26 25.95
C THR A 247 -15.78 21.30 26.98
N VAL A 248 -15.70 20.42 27.98
CA VAL A 248 -16.67 20.32 29.07
C VAL A 248 -15.95 19.99 30.38
N VAL A 249 -16.45 20.52 31.49
CA VAL A 249 -15.92 20.19 32.83
C VAL A 249 -16.75 19.06 33.43
N VAL A 250 -16.12 17.91 33.69
CA VAL A 250 -16.74 16.74 34.31
C VAL A 250 -15.99 16.42 35.59
N GLY A 251 -16.68 16.51 36.74
CA GLY A 251 -16.08 16.22 38.04
C GLY A 251 -14.91 17.14 38.41
N GLY A 252 -14.94 18.40 37.96
CA GLY A 252 -13.87 19.39 38.19
C GLY A 252 -12.68 19.27 37.23
N VAL A 253 -12.70 18.32 36.29
CA VAL A 253 -11.67 18.15 35.26
C VAL A 253 -12.21 18.57 33.90
N GLU A 254 -11.53 19.51 33.25
CA GLU A 254 -11.85 19.93 31.88
C GLU A 254 -11.42 18.85 30.88
N LYS A 255 -12.25 18.57 29.88
CA LYS A 255 -12.07 17.51 28.89
C LYS A 255 -12.53 17.97 27.51
N ILE A 256 -11.96 17.41 26.45
CA ILE A 256 -12.41 17.59 25.07
C ILE A 256 -13.71 16.79 24.86
N THR A 257 -14.75 17.42 24.34
CA THR A 257 -16.00 16.74 24.02
C THR A 257 -15.83 15.93 22.73
N MET A 258 -16.03 14.62 22.80
CA MET A 258 -16.04 13.76 21.62
C MET A 258 -17.30 14.02 20.79
N PRO A 259 -17.18 14.41 19.50
CA PRO A 259 -18.34 14.59 18.64
C PRO A 259 -19.04 13.27 18.34
N SER A 260 -20.34 13.32 18.04
CA SER A 260 -21.14 12.13 17.72
C SER A 260 -21.26 11.87 16.22
N SER A 261 -21.06 12.89 15.36
CA SER A 261 -21.15 12.74 13.92
C SER A 261 -19.82 12.35 13.29
N LYS A 262 -19.85 11.44 12.31
CA LYS A 262 -18.65 10.99 11.58
C LYS A 262 -17.83 12.14 10.97
N LYS A 263 -18.50 13.18 10.48
CA LYS A 263 -17.84 14.36 9.88
C LYS A 263 -17.07 15.16 10.92
N GLU A 264 -17.69 15.40 12.08
CA GLU A 264 -17.05 16.19 13.15
C GLU A 264 -15.94 15.40 13.84
N ILE A 265 -16.08 14.09 14.00
CA ILE A 265 -15.01 13.23 14.50
C ILE A 265 -13.80 13.33 13.58
N LYS A 266 -13.97 13.19 12.26
CA LYS A 266 -12.86 13.38 11.32
C LYS A 266 -12.23 14.76 11.44
N SER A 267 -13.05 15.81 11.60
CA SER A 267 -12.55 17.17 11.78
C SER A 267 -11.77 17.35 13.09
N LEU A 268 -12.18 16.71 14.18
CA LEU A 268 -11.45 16.71 15.44
C LEU A 268 -10.14 15.94 15.32
N LEU A 269 -10.14 14.77 14.69
CA LEU A 269 -8.92 13.98 14.45
C LEU A 269 -7.94 14.73 13.53
N ASP A 270 -8.44 15.40 12.47
CA ASP A 270 -7.63 16.28 11.63
C ASP A 270 -6.95 17.37 12.47
N PHE A 271 -7.69 18.01 13.38
CA PHE A 271 -7.12 19.01 14.29
C PHE A 271 -6.06 18.41 15.24
N ILE A 272 -6.38 17.31 15.91
CA ILE A 272 -5.49 16.67 16.90
C ILE A 272 -4.19 16.20 16.27
N GLU A 273 -4.25 15.65 15.06
CA GLU A 273 -3.04 15.26 14.36
C GLU A 273 -2.25 16.48 13.86
N GLU A 274 -2.76 17.72 13.95
CA GLU A 274 -2.17 18.97 13.42
C GLU A 274 -2.31 19.15 11.88
N ASP A 275 -3.42 18.70 11.27
CA ASP A 275 -3.65 18.88 9.82
C ASP A 275 -4.05 20.32 9.48
N ILE A 276 -4.39 21.15 10.47
CA ILE A 276 -4.94 22.49 10.24
C ILE A 276 -3.85 23.51 10.52
N TRP A 277 -3.52 24.35 9.54
CA TRP A 277 -2.57 25.45 9.73
C TRP A 277 -3.07 26.75 9.12
N VAL A 278 -2.54 27.85 9.61
CA VAL A 278 -2.84 29.22 9.13
C VAL A 278 -1.59 29.79 8.49
N SER A 279 -1.72 30.28 7.25
CA SER A 279 -0.62 30.94 6.55
C SER A 279 -0.27 32.26 7.23
N GLY A 280 0.98 32.41 7.67
CA GLY A 280 1.48 33.66 8.26
C GLY A 280 1.41 34.88 7.34
N ILE A 281 1.39 34.69 6.02
CA ILE A 281 1.27 35.79 5.04
C ILE A 281 -0.19 36.15 4.76
N SER A 282 -0.98 35.18 4.27
CA SER A 282 -2.35 35.43 3.82
C SER A 282 -3.44 35.38 4.91
N GLY A 283 -3.12 34.86 6.10
CA GLY A 283 -4.11 34.56 7.15
C GLY A 283 -5.11 33.45 6.79
N ARG A 284 -4.98 32.82 5.61
CA ARG A 284 -5.88 31.75 5.17
C ARG A 284 -5.60 30.46 5.90
N ARG A 285 -6.66 29.70 6.15
CA ARG A 285 -6.62 28.36 6.72
C ARG A 285 -6.43 27.32 5.63
N PHE A 286 -5.55 26.38 5.88
CA PHE A 286 -5.27 25.26 5.00
C PHE A 286 -5.36 23.96 5.78
N LYS A 287 -5.73 22.90 5.06
CA LYS A 287 -5.59 21.53 5.54
C LYS A 287 -4.35 20.93 4.89
N SER A 288 -3.41 20.46 5.70
CA SER A 288 -2.24 19.76 5.21
C SER A 288 -2.65 18.42 4.59
N SER A 289 -2.05 18.10 3.45
CA SER A 289 -2.14 16.78 2.86
C SER A 289 -0.99 15.86 3.32
N SER A 290 -0.01 16.38 4.08
CA SER A 290 1.17 15.65 4.54
C SER A 290 1.64 16.13 5.91
N LYS A 291 2.11 15.21 6.75
CA LYS A 291 2.67 15.50 8.09
C LYS A 291 4.10 15.08 8.26
N ARG A 292 4.79 14.86 7.15
CA ARG A 292 6.21 14.56 7.17
C ARG A 292 6.95 15.69 7.91
N PRO A 293 7.62 15.41 9.05
CA PRO A 293 8.60 16.32 9.60
C PRO A 293 9.71 16.52 8.56
N ILE A 294 10.12 17.77 8.34
CA ILE A 294 11.22 18.11 7.42
C ILE A 294 12.54 17.69 8.05
#